data_AF-A0AAV5F715-F1
#
_entry.id   AF-A0AAV5F715-F1
#
_cell.length_a   1.000
_cell.length_b   1.000
_cell.length_c   1.000
_cell.angle_alpha   90.00
_cell.angle_beta   90.00
_cell.angle_gamma   90.00
#
_symmetry.space_group_name_H-M   'P 1'
#
loop_
_entity.id
_entity.type
_entity.pdbx_description
1 polymer ?
#
loop_
_entity_poly.entity_id
_entity_poly.type
_entity_poly.pdbx_seq_one_letter_code
_entity_poly.pdbx_strand_id
1 'polypeptide(L)'
;MDQWTKRFQEAERLVEDVAERIAERESVSPSLPRELQRRTAEIRRKVAILGTRLDMLHEDLSDLPKKQNISLKQLNKLAEKLSGLRSKATEVGGQFTMKYSTDRICLKLKLTHLYPTTYCAFRNDSSATKIDVNTVADMDNRELIQLQRKVMKEQDENLDVLEETIVSTKHIAQAINEELDLQTRLIDNFEEDLDDTSNQLQVMAAVKLVGAVLVAVAMLSSSFGGAEAQLQVGFYDQSCSQAEVIVRDEVGRAVSANPGLAAGLVRLHFHDCFVQGCDASVLLDSTPNNTAEKDSIPNKSLRGFEVIDGAKQRLETACPGVVSCADVLAFAARDSVVLTGGSPYRVPAGRRDGNVSSASDAQANLPPPTADVAQLTQAFAKNGLSQDEMVTLSGAHTIGVSHCSSFSARLNYANNSSSSTKNPPMDAALASQLAQACPPGSDNTVAMDAGSPPEAFDTSYFQNLLADRGVLASDQTLTTDNATAALVRQNAYNMYLFATKFADAMLKMGGIQVLTGGDGQIRTNCRAIN
;
A
#
# COMPACT_ATOMS: atom_id res chain seq x y z
N MET A 1 18.26 -3.21 25.28
CA MET A 1 19.70 -2.89 25.25
C MET A 1 20.44 -3.72 24.20
N ASP A 2 20.44 -5.05 24.27
CA ASP A 2 21.21 -5.93 23.37
C ASP A 2 20.90 -5.74 21.88
N GLN A 3 19.61 -5.58 21.54
CA GLN A 3 19.18 -5.32 20.16
C GLN A 3 19.68 -3.95 19.66
N TRP A 4 19.67 -2.93 20.52
CA TRP A 4 20.20 -1.59 20.17
C TRP A 4 21.70 -1.65 19.92
N THR A 5 22.45 -2.37 20.77
CA THR A 5 23.90 -2.56 20.61
C THR A 5 24.25 -3.28 19.31
N LYS A 6 23.49 -4.33 18.94
CA LYS A 6 23.67 -5.04 17.65
C LYS A 6 23.45 -4.10 16.47
N ARG A 7 22.34 -3.34 16.46
CA ARG A 7 22.03 -2.36 15.41
C ARG A 7 23.08 -1.24 15.33
N PHE A 8 23.63 -0.82 16.47
CA PHE A 8 24.71 0.16 16.53
C PHE A 8 26.00 -0.36 15.89
N GLN A 9 26.40 -1.60 16.21
CA GLN A 9 27.57 -2.24 15.60
C GLN A 9 27.41 -2.46 14.09
N GLU A 10 26.20 -2.77 13.63
CA GLU A 10 25.92 -2.85 12.19
C GLU A 10 26.06 -1.50 11.50
N ALA A 11 25.60 -0.41 12.14
CA ALA A 11 25.79 0.94 11.61
C ALA A 11 27.28 1.34 11.59
N GLU A 12 28.08 0.92 12.59
CA GLU A 12 29.54 1.11 12.58
C GLU A 12 30.21 0.41 11.39
N ARG A 13 29.87 -0.85 11.13
CA ARG A 13 30.39 -1.59 9.96
C ARG A 13 30.00 -0.93 8.65
N LEU A 14 28.79 -0.39 8.56
CA LEU A 14 28.32 0.28 7.36
C LEU A 14 29.07 1.60 7.09
N VAL A 15 29.50 2.32 8.13
CA VAL A 15 30.39 3.49 7.98
C VAL A 15 31.74 3.09 7.38
N GLU A 16 32.30 1.98 7.82
CA GLU A 16 33.58 1.46 7.32
C GLU A 16 33.47 1.00 5.86
N ASP A 17 32.40 0.29 5.51
CA ASP A 17 32.09 -0.15 4.15
C ASP A 17 31.84 1.04 3.19
N VAL A 18 31.19 2.13 3.65
CA VAL A 18 31.11 3.36 2.85
C VAL A 18 32.49 3.96 2.59
N ALA A 19 33.36 4.02 3.61
CA ALA A 19 34.71 4.56 3.46
C ALA A 19 35.56 3.73 2.48
N GLU A 20 35.44 2.40 2.53
CA GLU A 20 36.11 1.49 1.60
C GLU A 20 35.64 1.71 0.15
N ARG A 21 34.33 1.81 -0.07
CA ARG A 21 33.77 2.07 -1.41
C ARG A 21 34.19 3.42 -1.99
N ILE A 22 34.38 4.43 -1.13
CA ILE A 22 34.94 5.73 -1.55
C ILE A 22 36.38 5.57 -2.02
N ALA A 23 37.22 4.88 -1.24
CA ALA A 23 38.60 4.61 -1.62
C ALA A 23 38.69 3.82 -2.94
N GLU A 24 37.81 2.84 -3.14
CA GLU A 24 37.71 2.11 -4.40
C GLU A 24 37.33 3.01 -5.58
N ARG A 25 36.37 3.92 -5.41
CA ARG A 25 36.00 4.90 -6.45
C ARG A 25 37.17 5.81 -6.81
N GLU A 26 37.93 6.27 -5.83
CA GLU A 26 39.10 7.14 -6.04
C GLU A 26 40.23 6.43 -6.81
N SER A 27 40.29 5.10 -6.76
CA SER A 27 41.25 4.29 -7.53
C SER A 27 40.91 4.15 -9.02
N VAL A 28 39.69 4.54 -9.45
CA VAL A 28 39.23 4.41 -10.85
C VAL A 28 39.72 5.57 -11.71
N SER A 29 40.25 5.26 -12.89
CA SER A 29 40.74 6.27 -13.85
C SER A 29 39.62 7.23 -14.29
N PRO A 30 39.87 8.56 -14.36
CA PRO A 30 38.94 9.56 -14.88
C PRO A 30 38.44 9.32 -16.32
N SER A 31 39.13 8.45 -17.07
CA SER A 31 38.80 8.09 -18.46
C SER A 31 37.63 7.09 -18.60
N LEU A 32 37.06 6.60 -17.48
CA LEU A 32 35.96 5.63 -17.44
C LEU A 32 34.70 6.21 -16.76
N PRO A 33 33.94 7.10 -17.44
CA PRO A 33 32.80 7.81 -16.83
C PRO A 33 31.70 6.89 -16.30
N ARG A 34 31.43 5.78 -16.99
CA ARG A 34 30.38 4.82 -16.60
C ARG A 34 30.71 4.07 -15.31
N GLU A 35 31.98 3.73 -15.10
CA GLU A 35 32.42 3.01 -13.90
C GLU A 35 32.47 3.94 -12.68
N LEU A 36 32.93 5.18 -12.88
CA LEU A 36 32.85 6.23 -11.86
C LEU A 36 31.41 6.53 -11.44
N GLN A 37 30.49 6.60 -12.41
CA GLN A 37 29.06 6.81 -12.14
C GLN A 37 28.46 5.62 -11.37
N ARG A 38 28.77 4.38 -11.76
CA ARG A 38 28.33 3.15 -11.07
C ARG A 38 28.79 3.13 -9.61
N ARG A 39 30.06 3.43 -9.34
CA ARG A 39 30.62 3.45 -7.97
C ARG A 39 30.10 4.62 -7.15
N THR A 40 29.89 5.78 -7.77
CA THR A 40 29.24 6.93 -7.10
C THR A 40 27.81 6.58 -6.66
N ALA A 41 27.05 5.89 -7.51
CA ALA A 41 25.71 5.41 -7.17
C ALA A 41 25.73 4.39 -6.01
N GLU A 42 26.68 3.47 -6.01
CA GLU A 42 26.85 2.49 -4.92
C GLU A 42 27.16 3.17 -3.57
N ILE A 43 28.07 4.15 -3.56
CA ILE A 43 28.39 4.94 -2.37
C ILE A 43 27.15 5.69 -1.88
N ARG A 44 26.42 6.39 -2.78
CA ARG A 44 25.20 7.13 -2.43
C ARG A 44 24.14 6.24 -1.78
N ARG A 45 23.97 5.02 -2.30
CA ARG A 45 23.05 4.02 -1.74
C ARG A 45 23.44 3.62 -0.32
N LYS A 46 24.71 3.28 -0.08
CA LYS A 46 25.19 2.88 1.26
C LYS A 46 25.10 4.05 2.27
N VAL A 47 25.38 5.28 1.82
CA VAL A 47 25.18 6.50 2.63
C VAL A 47 23.71 6.72 3.02
N ALA A 48 22.77 6.48 2.09
CA ALA A 48 21.34 6.59 2.39
C ALA A 48 20.87 5.54 3.42
N ILE A 49 21.28 4.28 3.25
CA ILE A 49 20.98 3.19 4.20
C ILE A 49 21.54 3.51 5.59
N LEU A 50 22.77 4.05 5.64
CA LEU A 50 23.42 4.48 6.88
C LEU A 50 22.63 5.60 7.57
N GLY A 51 22.13 6.59 6.81
CA GLY A 51 21.26 7.65 7.32
C GLY A 51 20.01 7.10 8.00
N THR A 52 19.27 6.23 7.31
CA THR A 52 18.06 5.59 7.85
C THR A 52 18.35 4.79 9.12
N ARG A 53 19.43 4.00 9.15
CA ARG A 53 19.82 3.22 10.33
C ARG A 53 20.18 4.11 11.53
N LEU A 54 20.83 5.26 11.30
CA LEU A 54 21.13 6.23 12.35
C LEU A 54 19.87 6.90 12.91
N ASP A 55 18.86 7.16 12.07
CA ASP A 55 17.56 7.69 12.52
C ASP A 55 16.79 6.66 13.35
N MET A 56 16.74 5.40 12.91
CA MET A 56 16.13 4.31 13.69
C MET A 56 16.83 4.11 15.04
N LEU A 57 18.16 4.18 15.08
CA LEU A 57 18.93 4.09 16.34
C LEU A 57 18.62 5.25 17.29
N HIS A 58 18.34 6.44 16.75
CA HIS A 58 17.95 7.61 17.53
C HIS A 58 16.54 7.47 18.13
N GLU A 59 15.60 6.95 17.33
CA GLU A 59 14.25 6.63 17.79
C GLU A 59 14.26 5.52 18.85
N ASP A 60 14.97 4.42 18.59
CA ASP A 60 15.13 3.33 19.55
C ASP A 60 15.74 3.82 20.86
N LEU A 61 16.76 4.70 20.81
CA LEU A 61 17.39 5.29 21.98
C LEU A 61 16.42 6.15 22.80
N SER A 62 15.52 6.88 22.13
CA SER A 62 14.49 7.71 22.75
C SER A 62 13.41 6.87 23.46
N ASP A 63 13.19 5.65 22.97
CA ASP A 63 12.22 4.70 23.52
C ASP A 63 12.80 3.74 24.58
N LEU A 64 14.14 3.61 24.68
CA LEU A 64 14.79 2.74 25.66
C LEU A 64 14.31 2.96 27.12
N PRO A 65 14.12 4.20 27.62
CA PRO A 65 13.63 4.44 28.98
C PRO A 65 12.19 3.94 29.22
N LYS A 66 11.37 3.83 28.17
CA LYS A 66 9.99 3.32 28.24
C LYS A 66 9.96 1.79 28.30
N LYS A 67 10.97 1.14 27.71
CA LYS A 67 11.03 -0.32 27.53
C LYS A 67 11.89 -1.01 28.61
N GLN A 68 12.85 -0.30 29.22
CA GLN A 68 13.81 -0.85 30.18
C GLN A 68 14.19 0.17 31.26
N ASN A 69 14.51 -0.32 32.46
CA ASN A 69 14.99 0.52 33.57
C ASN A 69 16.48 0.87 33.37
N ILE A 70 16.76 1.95 32.63
CA ILE A 70 18.12 2.43 32.30
C ILE A 70 18.44 3.72 33.07
N SER A 71 19.65 3.85 33.60
CA SER A 71 20.05 5.09 34.28
C SER A 71 20.30 6.23 33.29
N LEU A 72 20.00 7.47 33.70
CA LEU A 72 20.31 8.69 32.94
C LEU A 72 21.78 8.77 32.48
N LYS A 73 22.71 8.32 33.34
CA LYS A 73 24.14 8.26 33.03
C LYS A 73 24.46 7.29 31.88
N GLN A 74 23.78 6.13 31.85
CA GLN A 74 23.94 5.17 30.75
C GLN A 74 23.29 5.68 29.46
N LEU A 75 22.11 6.30 29.54
CA LEU A 75 21.42 6.87 28.39
C LEU A 75 22.25 7.96 27.71
N ASN A 76 22.83 8.88 28.49
CA ASN A 76 23.71 9.93 27.97
C ASN A 76 24.95 9.35 27.27
N LYS A 77 25.55 8.29 27.85
CA LYS A 77 26.70 7.61 27.23
C LYS A 77 26.35 6.98 25.87
N LEU A 78 25.14 6.46 25.70
CA LEU A 78 24.67 5.92 24.42
C LEU A 78 24.37 7.04 23.41
N ALA A 79 23.80 8.14 23.87
CA ALA A 79 23.56 9.33 23.05
C ALA A 79 24.88 9.91 22.51
N GLU A 80 25.91 10.00 23.34
CA GLU A 80 27.26 10.42 22.91
C GLU A 80 27.84 9.48 21.84
N LYS A 81 27.72 8.16 22.02
CA LYS A 81 28.16 7.17 21.02
C LYS A 81 27.44 7.34 19.69
N LEU A 82 26.13 7.50 19.70
CA LEU A 82 25.33 7.71 18.50
C LEU A 82 25.67 9.04 17.81
N SER A 83 25.91 10.10 18.59
CA SER A 83 26.36 11.40 18.07
C SER A 83 27.72 11.29 17.38
N GLY A 84 28.69 10.60 18.00
CA GLY A 84 30.00 10.34 17.41
C GLY A 84 29.92 9.56 16.10
N LEU A 85 29.06 8.53 16.06
CA LEU A 85 28.85 7.75 14.83
C LEU A 85 28.21 8.58 13.71
N ARG A 86 27.24 9.44 14.04
CA ARG A 86 26.60 10.36 13.09
C ARG A 86 27.60 11.39 12.54
N SER A 87 28.53 11.89 13.37
CA SER A 87 29.62 12.76 12.92
C SER A 87 30.52 12.04 11.91
N LYS A 88 30.94 10.81 12.22
CA LYS A 88 31.78 9.99 11.33
C LYS A 88 31.07 9.66 10.01
N ALA A 89 29.78 9.35 10.08
CA ALA A 89 28.94 9.13 8.89
C ALA A 89 28.84 10.36 7.99
N THR A 90 28.73 11.55 8.60
CA THR A 90 28.69 12.82 7.86
C THR A 90 30.04 13.17 7.25
N GLU A 91 31.14 12.88 7.94
CA GLU A 91 32.50 13.08 7.43
C GLU A 91 32.79 12.18 6.22
N VAL A 92 32.45 10.90 6.31
CA VAL A 92 32.70 9.91 5.26
C VAL A 92 31.73 10.08 4.08
N GLY A 93 30.43 10.25 4.35
CA GLY A 93 29.38 10.23 3.33
C GLY A 93 28.87 11.61 2.90
N GLY A 94 29.27 12.70 3.57
CA GLY A 94 28.66 14.03 3.43
C GLY A 94 28.73 14.63 2.02
N GLN A 95 29.77 14.30 1.27
CA GLN A 95 29.91 14.72 -0.13
C GLN A 95 29.02 13.92 -1.12
N PHE A 96 28.45 12.81 -0.65
CA PHE A 96 27.55 11.93 -1.41
C PHE A 96 26.10 12.01 -0.91
N THR A 97 25.83 12.70 0.20
CA THR A 97 24.47 13.04 0.62
C THR A 97 23.86 14.07 -0.33
N MET A 98 22.68 13.77 -0.86
CA MET A 98 21.88 14.76 -1.59
C MET A 98 21.55 15.92 -0.64
N LYS A 99 21.63 17.16 -1.11
CA LYS A 99 21.20 18.33 -0.34
C LYS A 99 19.68 18.27 -0.18
N TYR A 100 19.20 17.53 0.80
CA TYR A 100 17.88 17.72 1.35
C TYR A 100 17.81 19.16 1.82
N SER A 101 16.90 19.96 1.25
CA SER A 101 16.60 21.29 1.78
C SER A 101 16.43 21.18 3.29
N THR A 102 17.24 21.94 4.00
CA THR A 102 17.35 22.02 5.46
C THR A 102 16.08 22.57 6.13
N ASP A 103 15.01 22.79 5.38
CA ASP A 103 13.71 23.29 5.87
C ASP A 103 12.94 22.29 6.73
N ARG A 104 13.14 20.97 6.59
CA ARG A 104 12.46 19.97 7.45
C ARG A 104 13.04 19.85 8.86
N ILE A 105 14.30 20.24 9.07
CA ILE A 105 14.96 20.12 10.39
C ILE A 105 14.68 21.37 11.25
N CYS A 106 14.53 22.55 10.64
CA CYS A 106 14.20 23.78 11.39
C CYS A 106 12.75 23.85 11.89
N LEU A 107 11.79 23.15 11.24
CA LEU A 107 10.39 23.16 11.70
C LEU A 107 10.15 22.29 12.95
N LYS A 108 10.96 21.25 13.16
CA LYS A 108 10.87 20.36 14.33
C LYS A 108 11.51 20.92 15.61
N LEU A 109 12.42 21.90 15.50
CA LEU A 109 13.19 22.43 16.63
C LEU A 109 12.60 23.67 17.32
N LYS A 110 11.39 24.12 16.94
CA LYS A 110 10.65 25.18 17.66
C LYS A 110 9.73 24.66 18.77
N LEU A 111 9.59 23.35 18.94
CA LEU A 111 8.62 22.75 19.88
C LEU A 111 9.22 22.13 21.15
N THR A 112 10.54 22.20 21.34
CA THR A 112 11.20 21.68 22.55
C THR A 112 12.25 22.66 23.06
N HIS A 113 11.96 23.35 24.17
CA HIS A 113 12.85 24.28 24.87
C HIS A 113 14.03 23.59 25.59
N LEU A 114 14.85 22.83 24.86
CA LEU A 114 16.13 22.31 25.36
C LEU A 114 17.21 22.55 24.30
N TYR A 115 18.21 23.36 24.65
CA TYR A 115 19.47 23.74 23.94
C TYR A 115 19.55 25.13 23.25
N PRO A 116 20.77 25.75 23.19
CA PRO A 116 20.95 27.16 22.85
C PRO A 116 20.86 27.50 21.36
N THR A 117 20.40 28.72 21.10
CA THR A 117 19.99 29.36 19.84
C THR A 117 21.12 29.76 18.86
N THR A 118 22.19 29.00 18.72
CA THR A 118 23.34 29.39 17.85
C THR A 118 23.50 28.61 16.54
N TYR A 119 22.61 27.67 16.21
CA TYR A 119 22.76 26.84 14.99
C TYR A 119 21.80 27.15 13.82
N CYS A 120 21.05 28.27 13.88
CA CYS A 120 20.14 28.67 12.81
C CYS A 120 20.48 30.08 12.31
N ALA A 121 21.54 30.20 11.51
CA ALA A 121 21.78 31.40 10.71
C ALA A 121 21.13 31.23 9.33
N PHE A 122 20.04 31.98 9.10
CA PHE A 122 19.36 32.11 7.81
C PHE A 122 20.33 32.57 6.70
N ARG A 123 20.34 31.88 5.57
CA ARG A 123 20.55 32.51 4.26
C ARG A 123 19.27 32.28 3.46
N ASN A 124 18.40 33.28 3.44
CA ASN A 124 17.30 33.36 2.48
C ASN A 124 17.91 33.38 1.08
N ASP A 125 17.63 32.37 0.27
CA ASP A 125 17.76 32.51 -1.17
C ASP A 125 16.54 31.91 -1.87
N SER A 126 15.38 32.49 -1.54
CA SER A 126 14.18 32.38 -2.35
C SER A 126 14.33 33.33 -3.54
N SER A 127 14.97 32.87 -4.61
CA SER A 127 14.98 33.58 -5.90
C SER A 127 14.46 32.68 -7.02
N ALA A 128 13.25 32.15 -6.86
CA ALA A 128 12.43 31.88 -8.04
C ALA A 128 11.94 33.25 -8.54
N THR A 129 12.62 33.78 -9.56
CA THR A 129 12.28 35.09 -10.12
C THR A 129 10.90 34.98 -10.78
N LYS A 130 9.83 35.41 -10.11
CA LYS A 130 8.54 35.61 -10.78
C LYS A 130 8.74 36.71 -11.82
N ILE A 131 8.79 36.33 -13.09
CA ILE A 131 8.85 37.28 -14.20
C ILE A 131 7.48 37.93 -14.30
N ASP A 132 7.40 39.21 -13.96
CA ASP A 132 6.20 40.03 -14.19
C ASP A 132 6.10 40.30 -15.70
N VAL A 133 5.04 39.79 -16.33
CA VAL A 133 4.86 39.87 -17.79
C VAL A 133 4.73 41.33 -18.25
N ASN A 134 4.35 42.25 -17.36
CA ASN A 134 4.22 43.67 -17.67
C ASN A 134 5.57 44.41 -17.75
N THR A 135 6.64 43.88 -17.14
CA THR A 135 7.98 44.51 -17.21
C THR A 135 8.80 44.05 -18.40
N VAL A 136 8.41 42.95 -19.07
CA VAL A 136 9.09 42.42 -20.26
C VAL A 136 8.84 43.30 -21.51
N ALA A 137 7.74 44.04 -21.54
CA ALA A 137 7.34 44.89 -22.67
C ALA A 137 8.27 46.11 -22.86
N ASP A 138 8.95 46.56 -21.80
CA ASP A 138 9.80 47.76 -21.80
C ASP A 138 11.31 47.43 -21.84
N MET A 139 11.69 46.15 -21.92
CA MET A 139 13.09 45.70 -21.91
C MET A 139 13.77 45.88 -23.27
N ASP A 140 15.04 46.29 -23.27
CA ASP A 140 15.82 46.34 -24.50
C ASP A 140 16.29 44.94 -24.97
N ASN A 141 16.74 44.84 -26.22
CA ASN A 141 17.17 43.55 -26.80
C ASN A 141 18.32 42.87 -26.02
N ARG A 142 19.15 43.64 -25.31
CA ARG A 142 20.29 43.11 -24.55
C ARG A 142 19.82 42.54 -23.21
N GLU A 143 18.85 43.18 -22.59
CA GLU A 143 18.19 42.73 -21.35
C GLU A 143 17.35 41.47 -21.60
N LEU A 144 16.64 41.39 -22.73
CA LEU A 144 15.90 40.18 -23.13
C LEU A 144 16.83 38.96 -23.30
N ILE A 145 17.99 39.14 -23.93
CA ILE A 145 18.97 38.05 -24.11
C ILE A 145 19.55 37.59 -22.77
N GLN A 146 19.70 38.48 -21.79
CA GLN A 146 20.15 38.12 -20.44
C GLN A 146 19.07 37.36 -19.67
N LEU A 147 17.81 37.79 -19.78
CA LEU A 147 16.68 37.09 -19.18
C LEU A 147 16.49 35.68 -19.76
N GLN A 148 16.59 35.54 -21.08
CA GLN A 148 16.48 34.26 -21.77
C GLN A 148 17.58 33.28 -21.32
N ARG A 149 18.83 33.76 -21.17
CA ARG A 149 19.93 32.93 -20.64
C ARG A 149 19.71 32.52 -19.18
N LYS A 150 19.12 33.39 -18.36
CA LYS A 150 18.82 33.09 -16.96
C LYS A 150 17.73 32.02 -16.84
N VAL A 151 16.66 32.13 -17.63
CA VAL A 151 15.55 31.15 -17.65
C VAL A 151 16.03 29.79 -18.16
N MET A 152 16.85 29.76 -19.22
CA MET A 152 17.44 28.50 -19.70
C MET A 152 18.30 27.82 -18.64
N LYS A 153 19.08 28.59 -17.88
CA LYS A 153 19.91 28.05 -16.80
C LYS A 153 19.07 27.50 -15.64
N GLU A 154 17.98 28.17 -15.28
CA GLU A 154 17.03 27.66 -14.27
C GLU A 154 16.29 26.39 -14.76
N GLN A 155 16.04 26.26 -16.07
CA GLN A 155 15.45 25.04 -16.64
C GLN A 155 16.42 23.86 -16.63
N ASP A 156 17.69 24.09 -16.96
CA ASP A 156 18.75 23.05 -16.87
C ASP A 156 18.95 22.60 -15.41
N GLU A 157 18.96 23.55 -14.45
CA GLU A 157 19.08 23.22 -13.02
C GLU A 157 17.86 22.42 -12.51
N ASN A 158 16.66 22.65 -13.04
CA ASN A 158 15.47 21.86 -12.72
C ASN A 158 15.46 20.47 -13.38
N LEU A 159 16.06 20.34 -14.58
CA LEU A 159 16.25 19.07 -15.26
C LEU A 159 17.24 18.17 -14.49
N ASP A 160 18.30 18.74 -13.92
CA ASP A 160 19.23 18.01 -13.05
C ASP A 160 18.54 17.46 -11.79
N VAL A 161 17.61 18.22 -11.20
CA VAL A 161 16.77 17.78 -10.05
C VAL A 161 15.80 16.66 -10.43
N LEU A 162 15.27 16.69 -11.65
CA LEU A 162 14.40 15.64 -12.17
C LEU A 162 15.18 14.35 -12.45
N GLU A 163 16.37 14.45 -13.03
CA GLU A 163 17.28 13.31 -13.22
C GLU A 163 17.68 12.71 -11.86
N GLU A 164 17.97 13.54 -10.86
CA GLU A 164 18.26 13.14 -9.48
C GLU A 164 17.09 12.38 -8.83
N THR A 165 15.85 12.81 -9.10
CA THR A 165 14.63 12.16 -8.60
C THR A 165 14.41 10.80 -9.27
N ILE A 166 14.59 10.69 -10.59
CA ILE A 166 14.43 9.44 -11.36
C ILE A 166 15.50 8.41 -10.95
N VAL A 167 16.73 8.86 -10.74
CA VAL A 167 17.83 7.99 -10.27
C VAL A 167 17.56 7.51 -8.84
N SER A 168 16.98 8.35 -7.97
CA SER A 168 16.54 7.96 -6.63
C SER A 168 15.45 6.88 -6.66
N THR A 169 14.42 7.01 -7.52
CA THR A 169 13.37 6.00 -7.68
C THR A 169 13.93 4.67 -8.20
N LYS A 170 14.91 4.71 -9.11
CA LYS A 170 15.64 3.53 -9.59
C LYS A 170 16.45 2.85 -8.49
N HIS A 171 17.06 3.61 -7.59
CA HIS A 171 17.82 3.06 -6.46
C HIS A 171 16.93 2.41 -5.39
N ILE A 172 15.70 2.90 -5.20
CA ILE A 172 14.70 2.26 -4.35
C ILE A 172 14.28 0.91 -4.96
N ALA A 173 14.05 0.85 -6.27
CA ALA A 173 13.75 -0.40 -6.97
C ALA A 173 14.90 -1.43 -6.87
N GLN A 174 16.16 -0.98 -6.93
CA GLN A 174 17.34 -1.84 -6.75
C GLN A 174 17.59 -2.23 -5.28
N ALA A 175 17.16 -1.42 -4.31
CA ALA A 175 17.13 -1.75 -2.89
C ALA A 175 16.17 -2.91 -2.57
N ILE A 176 15.00 -2.86 -3.17
CA ILE A 176 14.00 -3.93 -3.08
C ILE A 176 14.54 -5.23 -3.70
N ASN A 177 15.24 -5.12 -4.84
CA ASN A 177 15.75 -6.30 -5.53
C ASN A 177 16.96 -6.98 -4.84
N GLU A 178 17.75 -6.23 -4.07
CA GLU A 178 18.84 -6.82 -3.25
C GLU A 178 18.33 -7.40 -1.93
N GLU A 179 17.25 -6.86 -1.36
CA GLU A 179 16.56 -7.48 -0.23
C GLU A 179 15.94 -8.84 -0.66
N LEU A 180 15.49 -8.93 -1.91
CA LEU A 180 15.02 -10.17 -2.52
C LEU A 180 16.17 -11.19 -2.71
N ASP A 181 17.36 -10.75 -3.13
CA ASP A 181 18.56 -11.61 -3.25
C ASP A 181 19.04 -12.13 -1.88
N LEU A 182 18.89 -11.32 -0.82
CA LEU A 182 19.14 -11.70 0.57
C LEU A 182 18.14 -12.75 1.08
N GLN A 183 16.87 -12.67 0.66
CA GLN A 183 15.87 -13.68 0.97
C GLN A 183 16.09 -14.98 0.20
N THR A 184 16.55 -14.94 -1.06
CA THR A 184 16.92 -16.14 -1.83
C THR A 184 18.12 -16.86 -1.21
N ARG A 185 19.16 -16.15 -0.76
CA ARG A 185 20.31 -16.78 -0.08
C ARG A 185 19.96 -17.39 1.29
N LEU A 186 18.97 -16.83 1.98
CA LEU A 186 18.43 -17.42 3.21
C LEU A 186 17.65 -18.71 2.93
N ILE A 187 17.06 -18.85 1.74
CA ILE A 187 16.37 -20.07 1.28
C ILE A 187 17.39 -21.13 0.86
N ASP A 188 18.45 -20.75 0.13
CA ASP A 188 19.50 -21.69 -0.30
C ASP A 188 20.25 -22.31 0.91
N ASN A 189 20.55 -21.49 1.93
CA ASN A 189 21.15 -21.99 3.19
C ASN A 189 20.19 -22.90 3.97
N PHE A 190 18.88 -22.74 3.80
CA PHE A 190 17.87 -23.59 4.45
C PHE A 190 17.69 -24.91 3.69
N GLU A 191 17.89 -24.93 2.37
CA GLU A 191 17.96 -26.17 1.58
C GLU A 191 19.19 -27.02 1.94
N GLU A 192 20.36 -26.39 2.17
CA GLU A 192 21.58 -27.10 2.60
C GLU A 192 21.43 -27.74 4.00
N ASP A 193 20.78 -27.04 4.94
CA ASP A 193 20.46 -27.57 6.28
C ASP A 193 19.37 -28.68 6.24
N LEU A 194 18.45 -28.64 5.26
CA LEU A 194 17.41 -29.66 5.08
C LEU A 194 17.96 -30.96 4.47
N ASP A 195 18.94 -30.88 3.56
CA ASP A 195 19.60 -32.07 3.00
C ASP A 195 20.47 -32.79 4.03
N ASP A 196 21.11 -32.05 4.95
CA ASP A 196 21.89 -32.64 6.05
C ASP A 196 20.97 -33.30 7.10
N THR A 197 19.76 -32.75 7.31
CA THR A 197 18.73 -33.33 8.18
C THR A 197 18.04 -34.55 7.53
N SER A 198 17.88 -34.55 6.20
CA SER A 198 17.32 -35.66 5.41
C SER A 198 18.22 -36.91 5.46
N ASN A 199 19.55 -36.73 5.39
CA ASN A 199 20.51 -37.83 5.51
C ASN A 199 20.61 -38.41 6.94
N GLN A 200 20.33 -37.60 7.97
CA GLN A 200 20.25 -38.08 9.37
C GLN A 200 18.98 -38.92 9.64
N LEU A 201 17.88 -38.66 8.91
CA LEU A 201 16.59 -39.34 9.10
C LEU A 201 16.49 -40.72 8.43
N GLN A 202 17.31 -41.00 7.41
CA GLN A 202 17.31 -42.32 6.74
C GLN A 202 17.89 -43.45 7.62
N VAL A 203 18.67 -43.13 8.66
CA VAL A 203 19.28 -44.13 9.56
C VAL A 203 18.32 -44.59 10.67
N MET A 204 17.26 -43.83 10.97
CA MET A 204 16.35 -44.12 12.10
C MET A 204 15.07 -44.91 11.72
N ALA A 205 14.84 -45.18 10.43
CA ALA A 205 13.57 -45.73 9.94
C ALA A 205 13.35 -47.25 10.17
N ALA A 206 14.32 -48.01 10.68
CA ALA A 206 14.23 -49.48 10.74
C ALA A 206 13.62 -50.08 12.03
N VAL A 207 13.28 -49.28 13.07
CA VAL A 207 12.94 -49.84 14.41
C VAL A 207 11.47 -49.61 14.85
N LYS A 208 10.67 -48.79 14.16
CA LYS A 208 9.36 -48.34 14.68
C LYS A 208 8.09 -49.02 14.12
N LEU A 209 8.20 -50.19 13.47
CA LEU A 209 7.04 -50.80 12.81
C LEU A 209 6.10 -51.63 13.72
N VAL A 210 6.48 -51.93 14.97
CA VAL A 210 5.66 -52.80 15.86
C VAL A 210 4.86 -52.01 16.92
N GLY A 211 5.24 -50.76 17.21
CA GLY A 211 4.54 -49.90 18.18
C GLY A 211 3.31 -49.16 17.63
N ALA A 212 3.21 -49.01 16.31
CA ALA A 212 2.20 -48.17 15.65
C ALA A 212 0.77 -48.74 15.72
N VAL A 213 0.61 -50.05 15.85
CA VAL A 213 -0.70 -50.72 15.82
C VAL A 213 -1.46 -50.58 17.15
N LEU A 214 -0.75 -50.47 18.28
CA LEU A 214 -1.38 -50.32 19.61
C LEU A 214 -1.77 -48.87 19.94
N VAL A 215 -1.10 -47.88 19.35
CA VAL A 215 -1.44 -46.45 19.52
C VAL A 215 -2.63 -46.06 18.64
N ALA A 216 -2.77 -46.65 17.45
CA ALA A 216 -3.88 -46.36 16.53
C ALA A 216 -5.26 -46.71 17.13
N VAL A 217 -5.37 -47.79 17.92
CA VAL A 217 -6.64 -48.20 18.55
C VAL A 217 -6.99 -47.33 19.76
N ALA A 218 -6.00 -46.76 20.45
CA ALA A 218 -6.23 -45.84 21.57
C ALA A 218 -6.60 -44.41 21.09
N MET A 219 -6.07 -43.96 19.95
CA MET A 219 -6.39 -42.65 19.37
C MET A 219 -7.78 -42.56 18.71
N LEU A 220 -8.38 -43.70 18.34
CA LEU A 220 -9.75 -43.75 17.78
C LEU A 220 -10.86 -43.47 18.81
N SER A 221 -10.54 -43.33 20.11
CA SER A 221 -11.52 -43.12 21.18
C SER A 221 -11.50 -41.71 21.79
N SER A 222 -10.67 -40.80 21.28
CA SER A 222 -10.50 -39.46 21.89
C SER A 222 -10.11 -38.39 20.87
N SER A 223 -11.00 -38.07 19.92
CA SER A 223 -10.90 -36.87 19.07
C SER A 223 -12.24 -36.54 18.37
N PHE A 224 -13.15 -35.89 19.08
CA PHE A 224 -14.07 -34.92 18.47
C PHE A 224 -13.86 -33.59 19.20
N GLY A 225 -12.65 -33.05 19.09
CA GLY A 225 -12.42 -31.62 19.23
C GLY A 225 -12.39 -31.06 17.82
N GLY A 226 -13.43 -30.34 17.42
CA GLY A 226 -13.43 -29.62 16.15
C GLY A 226 -12.26 -28.64 16.15
N ALA A 227 -11.24 -28.92 15.34
CA ALA A 227 -10.32 -27.87 14.94
C ALA A 227 -11.12 -26.98 14.00
N GLU A 228 -11.50 -25.78 14.46
CA GLU A 228 -11.92 -24.72 13.54
C GLU A 228 -10.78 -24.52 12.54
N ALA A 229 -11.03 -24.83 11.26
CA ALA A 229 -10.08 -24.54 10.21
C ALA A 229 -9.99 -23.01 10.08
N GLN A 230 -9.01 -22.40 10.74
CA GLN A 230 -8.78 -20.97 10.67
C GLN A 230 -8.05 -20.62 9.37
N LEU A 231 -8.31 -19.43 8.81
CA LEU A 231 -7.58 -18.95 7.65
C LEU A 231 -6.07 -18.89 7.96
N GLN A 232 -5.26 -19.32 7.00
CA GLN A 232 -3.81 -19.40 7.17
C GLN A 232 -3.09 -18.84 5.96
N VAL A 233 -2.02 -18.08 6.20
CA VAL A 233 -1.09 -17.71 5.14
C VAL A 233 -0.33 -18.95 4.68
N GLY A 234 -0.28 -19.19 3.37
CA GLY A 234 0.31 -20.41 2.80
C GLY A 234 -0.61 -21.63 2.89
N PHE A 235 -1.93 -21.44 3.04
CA PHE A 235 -2.91 -22.54 3.11
C PHE A 235 -2.79 -23.53 1.93
N TYR A 236 -2.39 -23.05 0.76
CA TYR A 236 -2.24 -23.85 -0.45
C TYR A 236 -0.81 -24.35 -0.72
N ASP A 237 0.17 -24.12 0.16
CA ASP A 237 1.58 -24.41 -0.12
C ASP A 237 1.85 -25.87 -0.48
N GLN A 238 1.10 -26.81 0.13
CA GLN A 238 1.23 -28.25 -0.14
C GLN A 238 0.23 -28.78 -1.18
N SER A 239 -0.96 -28.19 -1.26
CA SER A 239 -2.07 -28.70 -2.08
C SER A 239 -2.14 -28.04 -3.47
N CYS A 240 -1.68 -26.79 -3.59
CA CYS A 240 -1.55 -26.05 -4.84
C CYS A 240 -0.53 -24.91 -4.70
N SER A 241 0.76 -25.25 -4.68
CA SER A 241 1.85 -24.28 -4.45
C SER A 241 1.90 -23.13 -5.46
N GLN A 242 1.29 -23.30 -6.63
CA GLN A 242 1.21 -22.26 -7.68
C GLN A 242 -0.01 -21.35 -7.57
N ALA A 243 -0.87 -21.52 -6.55
CA ALA A 243 -2.16 -20.84 -6.47
C ALA A 243 -2.05 -19.31 -6.54
N GLU A 244 -1.30 -18.69 -5.63
CA GLU A 244 -1.13 -17.23 -5.61
C GLU A 244 -0.39 -16.71 -6.85
N VAL A 245 0.55 -17.49 -7.40
CA VAL A 245 1.31 -17.09 -8.61
C VAL A 245 0.39 -17.05 -9.83
N ILE A 246 -0.48 -18.06 -10.00
CA ILE A 246 -1.42 -18.11 -11.12
C ILE A 246 -2.40 -16.93 -11.06
N VAL A 247 -2.93 -16.61 -9.88
CA VAL A 247 -3.84 -15.47 -9.70
C VAL A 247 -3.11 -14.16 -10.02
N ARG A 248 -1.93 -13.95 -9.45
CA ARG A 248 -1.13 -12.75 -9.68
C ARG A 248 -0.80 -12.53 -11.15
N ASP A 249 -0.42 -13.60 -11.87
CA ASP A 249 -0.12 -13.53 -13.30
C ASP A 249 -1.35 -13.14 -14.11
N GLU A 250 -2.52 -13.70 -13.77
CA GLU A 250 -3.76 -13.40 -14.46
C GLU A 250 -4.22 -11.95 -14.24
N VAL A 251 -4.14 -11.48 -12.99
CA VAL A 251 -4.42 -10.09 -12.63
C VAL A 251 -3.43 -9.16 -13.30
N GLY A 252 -2.12 -9.46 -13.25
CA GLY A 252 -1.08 -8.66 -13.90
C GLY A 252 -1.31 -8.51 -15.40
N ARG A 253 -1.69 -9.59 -16.09
CA ARG A 253 -2.05 -9.58 -17.51
C ARG A 253 -3.28 -8.71 -17.78
N ALA A 254 -4.33 -8.88 -16.99
CA ALA A 254 -5.59 -8.16 -17.15
C ALA A 254 -5.44 -6.65 -16.87
N VAL A 255 -4.78 -6.28 -15.77
CA VAL A 255 -4.51 -4.90 -15.37
C VAL A 255 -3.57 -4.21 -16.36
N SER A 256 -2.56 -4.91 -16.89
CA SER A 256 -1.70 -4.35 -17.94
C SER A 256 -2.47 -4.01 -19.22
N ALA A 257 -3.49 -4.81 -19.57
CA ALA A 257 -4.35 -4.56 -20.72
C ALA A 257 -5.42 -3.49 -20.45
N ASN A 258 -5.94 -3.44 -19.21
CA ASN A 258 -6.94 -2.48 -18.76
C ASN A 258 -6.69 -2.10 -17.29
N PRO A 259 -5.97 -0.98 -17.05
CA PRO A 259 -5.58 -0.57 -15.70
C PRO A 259 -6.74 -0.44 -14.71
N GLY A 260 -7.93 -0.05 -15.19
CA GLY A 260 -9.12 0.10 -14.34
C GLY A 260 -9.65 -1.20 -13.73
N LEU A 261 -9.20 -2.37 -14.21
CA LEU A 261 -9.56 -3.65 -13.59
C LEU A 261 -8.97 -3.81 -12.19
N ALA A 262 -7.87 -3.12 -11.85
CA ALA A 262 -7.32 -3.17 -10.50
C ALA A 262 -8.34 -2.65 -9.46
N ALA A 263 -8.87 -1.44 -9.69
CA ALA A 263 -9.93 -0.88 -8.84
C ALA A 263 -11.22 -1.74 -8.89
N GLY A 264 -11.53 -2.35 -10.04
CA GLY A 264 -12.66 -3.25 -10.20
C GLY A 264 -12.58 -4.47 -9.28
N LEU A 265 -11.42 -5.12 -9.21
CA LEU A 265 -11.18 -6.33 -8.40
C LEU A 265 -11.16 -6.01 -6.90
N VAL A 266 -10.56 -4.89 -6.49
CA VAL A 266 -10.61 -4.43 -5.09
C VAL A 266 -12.05 -4.19 -4.66
N ARG A 267 -12.84 -3.50 -5.50
CA ARG A 267 -14.27 -3.27 -5.24
C ARG A 267 -15.06 -4.58 -5.23
N LEU A 268 -14.78 -5.51 -6.13
CA LEU A 268 -15.44 -6.81 -6.18
C LEU A 268 -15.24 -7.60 -4.88
N HIS A 269 -14.03 -7.58 -4.31
CA HIS A 269 -13.77 -8.22 -3.01
C HIS A 269 -14.47 -7.51 -1.84
N PHE A 270 -14.52 -6.17 -1.82
CA PHE A 270 -15.32 -5.43 -0.84
C PHE A 270 -16.80 -5.82 -0.91
N HIS A 271 -17.36 -5.89 -2.12
CA HIS A 271 -18.77 -6.24 -2.33
C HIS A 271 -19.09 -7.68 -1.92
N ASP A 272 -18.17 -8.63 -2.12
CA ASP A 272 -18.28 -9.99 -1.59
C ASP A 272 -18.36 -9.96 -0.06
N CYS A 273 -17.32 -9.42 0.59
CA CYS A 273 -17.19 -9.45 2.05
C CYS A 273 -18.30 -8.74 2.81
N PHE A 274 -19.00 -7.77 2.19
CA PHE A 274 -20.08 -7.02 2.83
C PHE A 274 -21.46 -7.67 2.67
N VAL A 275 -21.59 -8.76 1.91
CA VAL A 275 -22.84 -9.50 1.71
C VAL A 275 -22.62 -10.95 2.14
N GLN A 276 -23.12 -11.31 3.33
CA GLN A 276 -22.96 -12.65 3.94
C GLN A 276 -21.51 -13.09 4.24
N GLY A 277 -20.50 -12.28 3.92
CA GLY A 277 -19.09 -12.56 4.21
C GLY A 277 -18.28 -12.81 2.94
N CYS A 278 -16.98 -13.07 3.08
CA CYS A 278 -16.12 -13.31 1.93
C CYS A 278 -16.24 -14.77 1.47
N ASP A 279 -17.34 -15.11 0.79
CA ASP A 279 -17.69 -16.47 0.37
C ASP A 279 -17.87 -16.60 -1.16
N ALA A 280 -17.45 -15.59 -1.92
CA ALA A 280 -17.61 -15.48 -3.37
C ALA A 280 -19.08 -15.56 -3.86
N SER A 281 -20.07 -15.32 -3.01
CA SER A 281 -21.49 -15.24 -3.38
C SER A 281 -21.72 -14.22 -4.50
N VAL A 282 -21.01 -13.08 -4.47
CA VAL A 282 -21.06 -12.03 -5.51
C VAL A 282 -20.71 -12.54 -6.92
N LEU A 283 -20.00 -13.66 -7.03
CA LEU A 283 -19.57 -14.24 -8.31
C LEU A 283 -20.65 -15.13 -8.97
N LEU A 284 -21.71 -15.51 -8.26
CA LEU A 284 -22.80 -16.31 -8.83
C LEU A 284 -23.61 -15.52 -9.86
N ASP A 285 -23.95 -16.16 -10.98
CA ASP A 285 -24.88 -15.62 -11.95
C ASP A 285 -26.34 -15.91 -11.54
N SER A 286 -27.25 -15.03 -11.95
CA SER A 286 -28.68 -15.25 -11.77
C SER A 286 -29.16 -16.50 -12.49
N THR A 287 -30.17 -17.15 -11.92
CA THR A 287 -30.87 -18.32 -12.50
C THR A 287 -32.34 -17.98 -12.70
N PRO A 288 -33.13 -18.79 -13.44
CA PRO A 288 -34.56 -18.53 -13.61
C PRO A 288 -35.35 -18.38 -12.29
N ASN A 289 -34.86 -18.98 -11.21
CA ASN A 289 -35.54 -18.98 -9.90
C ASN A 289 -34.83 -18.11 -8.84
N ASN A 290 -33.72 -17.44 -9.17
CA ASN A 290 -32.96 -16.62 -8.23
C ASN A 290 -32.30 -15.42 -8.93
N THR A 291 -32.54 -14.22 -8.41
CA THR A 291 -31.82 -13.01 -8.84
C THR A 291 -30.61 -12.81 -7.94
N ALA A 292 -29.42 -13.09 -8.48
CA ALA A 292 -28.15 -13.01 -7.78
C ALA A 292 -27.73 -11.55 -7.51
N GLU A 293 -26.74 -11.39 -6.64
CA GLU A 293 -26.20 -10.09 -6.25
C GLU A 293 -25.73 -9.25 -7.42
N LYS A 294 -25.18 -9.86 -8.48
CA LYS A 294 -24.72 -9.14 -9.68
C LYS A 294 -25.77 -8.23 -10.29
N ASP A 295 -27.05 -8.60 -10.18
CA ASP A 295 -28.17 -7.85 -10.77
C ASP A 295 -28.75 -6.80 -9.81
N SER A 296 -28.24 -6.69 -8.59
CA SER A 296 -28.58 -5.61 -7.67
C SER A 296 -28.08 -4.26 -8.18
N ILE A 297 -28.77 -3.17 -7.83
CA ILE A 297 -28.42 -1.80 -8.25
C ILE A 297 -26.94 -1.46 -7.96
N PRO A 298 -26.37 -1.68 -6.76
CA PRO A 298 -24.97 -1.34 -6.49
C PRO A 298 -23.97 -2.21 -7.27
N ASN A 299 -24.38 -3.36 -7.79
CA ASN A 299 -23.49 -4.34 -8.41
C ASN A 299 -23.48 -4.32 -9.94
N LYS A 300 -24.45 -3.63 -10.58
CA LYS A 300 -24.46 -3.45 -12.03
C LYS A 300 -23.21 -2.74 -12.59
N SER A 301 -22.47 -2.05 -11.72
CA SER A 301 -21.20 -1.39 -12.03
C SER A 301 -19.95 -2.23 -11.71
N LEU A 302 -20.10 -3.45 -11.16
CA LEU A 302 -18.96 -4.35 -10.90
C LEU A 302 -18.34 -4.83 -12.22
N ARG A 303 -17.03 -5.03 -12.19
CA ARG A 303 -16.21 -5.46 -13.34
C ARG A 303 -15.04 -6.31 -12.87
N GLY A 304 -14.45 -7.11 -13.77
CA GLY A 304 -13.33 -7.99 -13.46
C GLY A 304 -13.71 -9.45 -13.16
N PHE A 305 -14.98 -9.82 -13.34
CA PHE A 305 -15.42 -11.22 -13.20
C PHE A 305 -14.64 -12.16 -14.13
N GLU A 306 -14.35 -11.71 -15.34
CA GLU A 306 -13.57 -12.44 -16.35
C GLU A 306 -12.13 -12.73 -15.92
N VAL A 307 -11.54 -11.89 -15.08
CA VAL A 307 -10.19 -12.11 -14.52
C VAL A 307 -10.24 -13.25 -13.50
N ILE A 308 -11.29 -13.27 -12.67
CA ILE A 308 -11.52 -14.35 -11.70
C ILE A 308 -11.78 -15.67 -12.42
N ASP A 309 -12.60 -15.66 -13.49
CA ASP A 309 -12.86 -16.84 -14.32
C ASP A 309 -11.57 -17.38 -14.95
N GLY A 310 -10.74 -16.50 -15.52
CA GLY A 310 -9.46 -16.87 -16.13
C GLY A 310 -8.48 -17.48 -15.13
N ALA A 311 -8.39 -16.89 -13.94
CA ALA A 311 -7.53 -17.40 -12.87
C ALA A 311 -8.04 -18.77 -12.40
N LYS A 312 -9.36 -18.88 -12.17
CA LYS A 312 -10.00 -20.11 -11.75
C LYS A 312 -9.80 -21.25 -12.75
N GLN A 313 -9.95 -20.98 -14.05
CA GLN A 313 -9.74 -21.98 -15.08
C GLN A 313 -8.30 -22.54 -15.07
N ARG A 314 -7.31 -21.66 -14.91
CA ARG A 314 -5.89 -22.06 -14.81
C ARG A 314 -5.64 -22.87 -13.54
N LEU A 315 -6.24 -22.46 -12.42
CA LEU A 315 -6.15 -23.18 -11.15
C LEU A 315 -6.78 -24.57 -11.23
N GLU A 316 -7.97 -24.70 -11.81
CA GLU A 316 -8.62 -26.02 -11.99
C GLU A 316 -7.83 -26.94 -12.92
N THR A 317 -7.00 -26.39 -13.82
CA THR A 317 -6.07 -27.19 -14.63
C THR A 317 -4.85 -27.65 -13.82
N ALA A 318 -4.33 -26.79 -12.94
CA ALA A 318 -3.12 -27.06 -12.17
C ALA A 318 -3.39 -27.91 -10.91
N CYS A 319 -4.51 -27.66 -10.23
CA CYS A 319 -4.88 -28.27 -8.96
C CYS A 319 -6.43 -28.37 -8.86
N PRO A 320 -7.05 -29.35 -9.55
CA PRO A 320 -8.50 -29.47 -9.65
C PRO A 320 -9.20 -29.54 -8.29
N GLY A 321 -10.23 -28.73 -8.09
CA GLY A 321 -11.08 -28.74 -6.88
C GLY A 321 -10.38 -28.32 -5.59
N VAL A 322 -9.23 -27.64 -5.66
CA VAL A 322 -8.44 -27.26 -4.46
C VAL A 322 -8.72 -25.83 -4.01
N VAL A 323 -8.60 -24.85 -4.91
CA VAL A 323 -8.61 -23.42 -4.56
C VAL A 323 -10.02 -22.84 -4.68
N SER A 324 -10.57 -22.22 -3.63
CA SER A 324 -11.92 -21.63 -3.66
C SER A 324 -11.96 -20.35 -4.51
N CYS A 325 -13.14 -20.03 -5.05
CA CYS A 325 -13.33 -18.75 -5.73
C CYS A 325 -13.20 -17.56 -4.77
N ALA A 326 -13.59 -17.74 -3.51
CA ALA A 326 -13.42 -16.74 -2.45
C ALA A 326 -11.94 -16.36 -2.24
N ASP A 327 -11.04 -17.35 -2.21
CA ASP A 327 -9.61 -17.07 -2.08
C ASP A 327 -9.00 -16.52 -3.37
N VAL A 328 -9.47 -16.95 -4.55
CA VAL A 328 -9.06 -16.32 -5.82
C VAL A 328 -9.37 -14.82 -5.82
N LEU A 329 -10.56 -14.43 -5.36
CA LEU A 329 -10.96 -13.02 -5.29
C LEU A 329 -10.14 -12.24 -4.26
N ALA A 330 -9.86 -12.82 -3.09
CA ALA A 330 -9.04 -12.17 -2.06
C ALA A 330 -7.59 -11.94 -2.53
N PHE A 331 -6.98 -12.93 -3.20
CA PHE A 331 -5.66 -12.78 -3.82
C PHE A 331 -5.68 -11.73 -4.93
N ALA A 332 -6.70 -11.73 -5.79
CA ALA A 332 -6.81 -10.79 -6.90
C ALA A 332 -6.94 -9.33 -6.43
N ALA A 333 -7.66 -9.09 -5.33
CA ALA A 333 -7.73 -7.77 -4.71
C ALA A 333 -6.36 -7.31 -4.18
N ARG A 334 -5.61 -8.19 -3.49
CA ARG A 334 -4.24 -7.87 -3.03
C ARG A 334 -3.31 -7.54 -4.19
N ASP A 335 -3.31 -8.37 -5.23
CA ASP A 335 -2.44 -8.18 -6.39
C ASP A 335 -2.77 -6.87 -7.12
N SER A 336 -4.06 -6.49 -7.17
CA SER A 336 -4.51 -5.21 -7.74
C SER A 336 -4.01 -4.00 -6.97
N VAL A 337 -4.02 -4.04 -5.63
CA VAL A 337 -3.46 -2.98 -4.78
C VAL A 337 -1.96 -2.85 -4.99
N VAL A 338 -1.23 -3.97 -5.07
CA VAL A 338 0.22 -3.95 -5.29
C VAL A 338 0.58 -3.39 -6.67
N LEU A 339 -0.13 -3.79 -7.72
CA LEU A 339 0.12 -3.31 -9.08
C LEU A 339 -0.13 -1.82 -9.26
N THR A 340 -0.97 -1.24 -8.42
CA THR A 340 -1.28 0.20 -8.41
C THR A 340 -0.36 1.01 -7.48
N GLY A 341 0.58 0.37 -6.79
CA GLY A 341 1.59 1.03 -5.94
C GLY A 341 1.33 0.96 -4.43
N GLY A 342 0.31 0.22 -4.00
CA GLY A 342 0.06 -0.06 -2.59
C GLY A 342 1.03 -1.07 -1.98
N SER A 343 1.06 -1.14 -0.65
CA SER A 343 1.94 -2.05 0.07
C SER A 343 1.54 -3.52 -0.13
N PRO A 344 2.50 -4.44 -0.32
CA PRO A 344 2.21 -5.86 -0.35
C PRO A 344 1.83 -6.38 1.04
N TYR A 345 0.92 -7.35 1.08
CA TYR A 345 0.55 -8.09 2.28
C TYR A 345 0.25 -9.56 1.95
N ARG A 346 0.46 -10.44 2.94
CA ARG A 346 0.23 -11.88 2.81
C ARG A 346 -1.22 -12.18 3.19
N VAL A 347 -2.01 -12.71 2.26
CA VAL A 347 -3.44 -12.97 2.45
C VAL A 347 -3.62 -14.35 3.08
N PRO A 348 -4.23 -14.47 4.28
CA PRO A 348 -4.67 -15.75 4.81
C PRO A 348 -5.75 -16.34 3.91
N ALA A 349 -5.62 -17.62 3.58
CA ALA A 349 -6.54 -18.37 2.72
C ALA A 349 -7.11 -19.58 3.46
N GLY A 350 -7.98 -20.34 2.80
CA GLY A 350 -8.81 -21.40 3.37
C GLY A 350 -10.29 -21.05 3.41
N ARG A 351 -10.72 -19.98 2.72
CA ARG A 351 -12.14 -19.65 2.54
C ARG A 351 -12.78 -20.71 1.66
N ARG A 352 -14.08 -20.89 1.85
CA ARG A 352 -14.92 -21.76 1.02
C ARG A 352 -16.03 -20.96 0.38
N ASP A 353 -16.53 -21.49 -0.72
CA ASP A 353 -17.52 -20.82 -1.55
C ASP A 353 -18.93 -21.04 -1.02
N GLY A 354 -19.69 -19.96 -0.91
CA GLY A 354 -21.11 -19.96 -0.58
C GLY A 354 -21.97 -20.59 -1.67
N ASN A 355 -23.25 -20.79 -1.32
CA ASN A 355 -24.27 -21.35 -2.20
C ASN A 355 -25.53 -20.47 -2.32
N VAL A 356 -25.49 -19.25 -1.77
CA VAL A 356 -26.58 -18.28 -1.82
C VAL A 356 -26.03 -16.99 -2.39
N SER A 357 -26.75 -16.38 -3.33
CA SER A 357 -26.52 -15.01 -3.77
C SER A 357 -27.85 -14.33 -4.01
N SER A 358 -28.02 -13.12 -3.46
CA SER A 358 -29.31 -12.45 -3.38
C SER A 358 -29.19 -10.96 -3.67
N ALA A 359 -29.87 -10.50 -4.72
CA ALA A 359 -29.90 -9.09 -5.07
C ALA A 359 -30.45 -8.20 -3.95
N SER A 360 -31.41 -8.69 -3.15
CA SER A 360 -31.95 -7.94 -2.02
C SER A 360 -30.94 -7.79 -0.89
N ASP A 361 -30.10 -8.81 -0.68
CA ASP A 361 -29.10 -8.79 0.39
C ASP A 361 -27.97 -7.81 0.04
N ALA A 362 -27.53 -7.79 -1.22
CA ALA A 362 -26.63 -6.74 -1.71
C ALA A 362 -27.23 -5.34 -1.53
N GLN A 363 -28.50 -5.15 -1.89
CA GLN A 363 -29.18 -3.86 -1.76
C GLN A 363 -29.31 -3.39 -0.31
N ALA A 364 -29.45 -4.32 0.64
CA ALA A 364 -29.65 -4.03 2.05
C ALA A 364 -28.34 -3.81 2.83
N ASN A 365 -27.24 -4.43 2.40
CA ASN A 365 -25.98 -4.44 3.16
C ASN A 365 -24.89 -3.53 2.58
N LEU A 366 -24.94 -3.20 1.29
CA LEU A 366 -23.93 -2.34 0.67
C LEU A 366 -24.21 -0.85 0.94
N PRO A 367 -23.23 -0.08 1.44
CA PRO A 367 -23.42 1.33 1.70
C PRO A 367 -23.61 2.12 0.39
N PRO A 368 -24.64 3.00 0.30
CA PRO A 368 -24.83 3.83 -0.89
C PRO A 368 -23.82 4.99 -0.95
N PRO A 369 -23.52 5.53 -2.14
CA PRO A 369 -22.60 6.67 -2.31
C PRO A 369 -23.12 7.98 -1.69
N THR A 370 -24.37 7.99 -1.24
CA THR A 370 -25.04 9.11 -0.58
C THR A 370 -25.07 9.00 0.94
N ALA A 371 -24.48 7.94 1.51
CA ALA A 371 -24.49 7.71 2.96
C ALA A 371 -23.73 8.80 3.72
N ASP A 372 -24.24 9.20 4.88
CA ASP A 372 -23.52 10.08 5.82
C ASP A 372 -22.55 9.29 6.73
N VAL A 373 -21.73 9.98 7.51
CA VAL A 373 -20.75 9.35 8.43
C VAL A 373 -21.42 8.36 9.40
N ALA A 374 -22.62 8.65 9.89
CA ALA A 374 -23.29 7.79 10.87
C ALA A 374 -23.74 6.47 10.21
N GLN A 375 -24.32 6.57 9.00
CA GLN A 375 -24.71 5.41 8.20
C GLN A 375 -23.50 4.56 7.80
N LEU A 376 -22.42 5.19 7.34
CA LEU A 376 -21.17 4.49 7.02
C LEU A 376 -20.58 3.79 8.23
N THR A 377 -20.51 4.49 9.37
CA THR A 377 -20.01 3.91 10.63
C THR A 377 -20.85 2.69 11.04
N GLN A 378 -22.17 2.76 10.94
CA GLN A 378 -23.06 1.65 11.26
C GLN A 378 -22.88 0.46 10.30
N ALA A 379 -22.77 0.72 8.99
CA ALA A 379 -22.61 -0.32 7.98
C ALA A 379 -21.29 -1.10 8.16
N PHE A 380 -20.18 -0.40 8.43
CA PHE A 380 -18.89 -1.02 8.69
C PHE A 380 -18.86 -1.74 10.06
N ALA A 381 -19.46 -1.16 11.10
CA ALA A 381 -19.53 -1.77 12.42
C ALA A 381 -20.34 -3.08 12.42
N LYS A 382 -21.39 -3.19 11.59
CA LYS A 382 -22.14 -4.44 11.39
C LYS A 382 -21.25 -5.60 10.91
N ASN A 383 -20.17 -5.27 10.20
CA ASN A 383 -19.17 -6.22 9.70
C ASN A 383 -17.91 -6.26 10.58
N GLY A 384 -17.97 -5.77 11.81
CA GLY A 384 -16.86 -5.81 12.77
C GLY A 384 -15.70 -4.85 12.46
N LEU A 385 -15.89 -3.90 11.55
CA LEU A 385 -14.91 -2.88 11.18
C LEU A 385 -15.15 -1.59 11.99
N SER A 386 -14.07 -1.04 12.51
CA SER A 386 -14.04 0.21 13.26
C SER A 386 -14.19 1.42 12.34
N GLN A 387 -14.45 2.59 12.94
CA GLN A 387 -14.52 3.84 12.20
C GLN A 387 -13.18 4.20 11.52
N ASP A 388 -12.05 3.80 12.12
CA ASP A 388 -10.73 4.01 11.52
C ASP A 388 -10.49 3.12 10.30
N GLU A 389 -10.88 1.84 10.39
CA GLU A 389 -10.85 0.92 9.25
C GLU A 389 -11.80 1.38 8.14
N MET A 390 -12.96 1.94 8.48
CA MET A 390 -13.89 2.54 7.50
C MET A 390 -13.27 3.71 6.74
N VAL A 391 -12.66 4.69 7.45
CA VAL A 391 -11.97 5.82 6.80
C VAL A 391 -10.78 5.31 5.97
N THR A 392 -10.05 4.33 6.47
CA THR A 392 -8.88 3.76 5.79
C THR A 392 -9.28 3.02 4.51
N LEU A 393 -10.28 2.14 4.56
CA LEU A 393 -10.77 1.37 3.40
C LEU A 393 -11.44 2.27 2.36
N SER A 394 -12.04 3.39 2.77
CA SER A 394 -12.50 4.43 1.83
C SER A 394 -11.36 4.98 0.98
N GLY A 395 -10.11 4.88 1.44
CA GLY A 395 -8.91 5.19 0.68
C GLY A 395 -8.73 4.37 -0.60
N ALA A 396 -9.45 3.25 -0.78
CA ALA A 396 -9.48 2.52 -2.04
C ALA A 396 -10.00 3.38 -3.21
N HIS A 397 -10.77 4.44 -2.93
CA HIS A 397 -11.23 5.42 -3.91
C HIS A 397 -10.11 6.32 -4.47
N THR A 398 -8.85 6.13 -4.07
CA THR A 398 -7.70 6.76 -4.75
C THR A 398 -7.46 6.19 -6.16
N ILE A 399 -8.02 5.01 -6.47
CA ILE A 399 -8.00 4.40 -7.79
C ILE A 399 -9.42 4.20 -8.35
N GLY A 400 -9.53 3.98 -9.66
CA GLY A 400 -10.78 3.70 -10.33
C GLY A 400 -11.66 4.92 -10.64
N VAL A 401 -12.92 4.61 -10.95
CA VAL A 401 -13.89 5.55 -11.51
C VAL A 401 -15.26 5.38 -10.87
N SER A 402 -16.09 6.42 -10.96
CA SER A 402 -17.51 6.36 -10.60
C SER A 402 -18.39 6.86 -11.73
N HIS A 403 -19.55 6.22 -11.87
CA HIS A 403 -20.62 6.65 -12.77
C HIS A 403 -21.27 7.93 -12.28
N CYS A 404 -21.64 8.82 -13.20
CA CYS A 404 -22.33 10.08 -12.90
C CYS A 404 -23.58 9.87 -12.03
N SER A 405 -24.34 8.80 -12.26
CA SER A 405 -25.52 8.46 -11.44
C SER A 405 -25.24 8.35 -9.94
N SER A 406 -24.02 8.03 -9.53
CA SER A 406 -23.63 7.89 -8.12
C SER A 406 -23.53 9.22 -7.37
N PHE A 407 -23.32 10.34 -8.07
CA PHE A 407 -23.07 11.65 -7.46
C PHE A 407 -23.79 12.82 -8.13
N SER A 408 -24.54 12.59 -9.21
CA SER A 408 -25.26 13.65 -9.95
C SER A 408 -26.21 14.46 -9.07
N ALA A 409 -26.76 13.87 -8.01
CA ALA A 409 -27.57 14.56 -7.01
C ALA A 409 -26.81 15.63 -6.20
N ARG A 410 -25.47 15.63 -6.24
CA ARG A 410 -24.61 16.66 -5.66
C ARG A 410 -24.34 17.83 -6.61
N LEU A 411 -24.53 17.62 -7.91
CA LEU A 411 -24.19 18.62 -8.93
C LEU A 411 -25.32 19.64 -9.05
N ASN A 412 -24.98 20.91 -8.82
CA ASN A 412 -25.88 22.03 -9.07
C ASN A 412 -25.78 22.40 -10.56
N TYR A 413 -26.69 21.90 -11.39
CA TYR A 413 -26.79 22.34 -12.79
C TYR A 413 -27.28 23.78 -12.83
N ALA A 414 -26.65 24.62 -13.65
CA ALA A 414 -27.07 26.01 -13.87
C ALA A 414 -28.56 26.02 -14.29
N ASN A 415 -29.43 26.47 -13.38
CA ASN A 415 -30.92 26.55 -13.40
C ASN A 415 -31.67 25.74 -12.33
N ASN A 416 -31.03 25.06 -11.39
CA ASN A 416 -31.72 24.56 -10.19
C ASN A 416 -30.90 24.82 -8.92
N SER A 417 -31.20 25.92 -8.22
CA SER A 417 -30.67 26.23 -6.88
C SER A 417 -31.35 25.41 -5.78
N SER A 418 -31.58 24.12 -6.01
CA SER A 418 -31.95 23.18 -4.94
C SER A 418 -30.73 22.35 -4.57
N SER A 419 -29.65 23.01 -4.12
CA SER A 419 -28.64 22.32 -3.34
C SER A 419 -29.38 21.72 -2.15
N SER A 420 -29.55 20.41 -2.13
CA SER A 420 -30.15 19.77 -0.96
C SER A 420 -29.26 20.16 0.23
N THR A 421 -29.86 20.69 1.29
CA THR A 421 -29.14 21.05 2.53
C THR A 421 -28.52 19.83 3.23
N LYS A 422 -28.59 18.65 2.61
CA LYS A 422 -28.10 17.36 3.10
C LYS A 422 -26.77 16.93 2.48
N ASN A 423 -26.33 17.53 1.36
CA ASN A 423 -25.07 17.15 0.74
C ASN A 423 -23.87 17.80 1.45
N PRO A 424 -22.76 17.08 1.67
CA PRO A 424 -21.52 17.67 2.16
C PRO A 424 -20.92 18.65 1.13
N PRO A 425 -20.09 19.61 1.57
CA PRO A 425 -19.54 20.67 0.72
C PRO A 425 -18.81 20.12 -0.51
N MET A 426 -18.71 20.90 -1.58
CA MET A 426 -17.93 20.54 -2.76
C MET A 426 -17.24 21.80 -3.31
N ASP A 427 -15.96 21.69 -3.61
CA ASP A 427 -15.18 22.73 -4.28
C ASP A 427 -15.87 23.16 -5.59
N ALA A 428 -15.98 24.47 -5.80
CA ALA A 428 -16.73 25.02 -6.93
C ALA A 428 -16.09 24.68 -8.28
N ALA A 429 -14.75 24.59 -8.35
CA ALA A 429 -14.06 24.22 -9.58
C ALA A 429 -14.28 22.73 -9.89
N LEU A 430 -14.19 21.85 -8.89
CA LEU A 430 -14.56 20.44 -9.06
C LEU A 430 -16.01 20.28 -9.49
N ALA A 431 -16.95 20.97 -8.83
CA ALA A 431 -18.38 20.90 -9.17
C ALA A 431 -18.63 21.29 -10.64
N SER A 432 -17.96 22.34 -11.13
CA SER A 432 -18.03 22.75 -12.53
C SER A 432 -17.44 21.70 -13.48
N GLN A 433 -16.29 21.12 -13.14
CA GLN A 433 -15.66 20.05 -13.92
C GLN A 433 -16.55 18.80 -14.01
N LEU A 434 -17.09 18.36 -12.88
CA LEU A 434 -17.99 17.20 -12.82
C LEU A 434 -19.30 17.46 -13.56
N ALA A 435 -19.90 18.66 -13.45
CA ALA A 435 -21.11 19.02 -14.20
C ALA A 435 -20.89 19.03 -15.72
N GLN A 436 -19.69 19.36 -16.20
CA GLN A 436 -19.33 19.28 -17.62
C GLN A 436 -19.15 17.82 -18.08
N ALA A 437 -18.51 16.98 -17.27
CA ALA A 437 -18.32 15.56 -17.58
C ALA A 437 -19.62 14.74 -17.48
N CYS A 438 -20.54 15.19 -16.62
CA CYS A 438 -21.82 14.57 -16.31
C CYS A 438 -23.01 15.50 -16.61
N PRO A 439 -23.36 15.74 -17.89
CA PRO A 439 -24.61 16.43 -18.22
C PRO A 439 -25.85 15.71 -17.64
N PRO A 440 -26.98 16.40 -17.40
CA PRO A 440 -28.19 15.77 -16.89
C PRO A 440 -28.63 14.55 -17.73
N GLY A 441 -28.79 13.41 -17.08
CA GLY A 441 -29.17 12.15 -17.73
C GLY A 441 -28.01 11.35 -18.36
N SER A 442 -26.78 11.88 -18.33
CA SER A 442 -25.56 11.13 -18.68
C SER A 442 -25.18 10.18 -17.55
N ASP A 443 -24.64 9.01 -17.91
CA ASP A 443 -24.05 8.05 -16.98
C ASP A 443 -22.60 7.71 -17.33
N ASN A 444 -21.88 8.71 -17.86
CA ASN A 444 -20.44 8.66 -18.06
C ASN A 444 -19.70 8.31 -16.76
N THR A 445 -18.46 7.89 -16.88
CA THR A 445 -17.57 7.68 -15.73
C THR A 445 -16.60 8.85 -15.56
N VAL A 446 -16.28 9.16 -14.31
CA VAL A 446 -15.22 10.10 -13.93
C VAL A 446 -14.25 9.41 -12.99
N ALA A 447 -12.99 9.82 -13.00
CA ALA A 447 -12.01 9.34 -12.01
C ALA A 447 -12.46 9.70 -10.59
N MET A 448 -12.28 8.77 -9.65
CA MET A 448 -12.56 9.01 -8.23
C MET A 448 -11.53 9.94 -7.59
N ASP A 449 -10.33 9.97 -8.16
CA ASP A 449 -9.20 10.77 -7.74
C ASP A 449 -8.59 11.50 -8.95
N ALA A 450 -8.44 12.82 -8.84
CA ALA A 450 -7.84 13.66 -9.88
C ALA A 450 -6.50 14.27 -9.45
N GLY A 451 -5.99 13.89 -8.27
CA GLY A 451 -4.77 14.45 -7.66
C GLY A 451 -3.49 13.66 -7.96
N SER A 452 -3.62 12.45 -8.50
CA SER A 452 -2.53 11.51 -8.78
C SER A 452 -2.54 11.04 -10.25
N PRO A 453 -1.45 10.43 -10.75
CA PRO A 453 -1.48 9.71 -12.02
C PRO A 453 -2.62 8.67 -12.05
N PRO A 454 -3.22 8.40 -13.21
CA PRO A 454 -4.31 7.43 -13.30
C PRO A 454 -3.96 6.09 -12.67
N GLU A 455 -4.85 5.57 -11.82
CA GLU A 455 -4.72 4.28 -11.12
C GLU A 455 -3.50 4.18 -10.18
N ALA A 456 -2.98 5.31 -9.69
CA ALA A 456 -1.96 5.32 -8.63
C ALA A 456 -2.61 5.20 -7.24
N PHE A 457 -2.23 4.18 -6.48
CA PHE A 457 -2.67 3.96 -5.12
C PHE A 457 -1.85 4.81 -4.14
N ASP A 458 -2.36 5.98 -3.76
CA ASP A 458 -1.65 6.91 -2.89
C ASP A 458 -2.56 7.69 -1.91
N THR A 459 -2.03 8.77 -1.32
CA THR A 459 -2.73 9.57 -0.31
C THR A 459 -3.55 10.73 -0.89
N SER A 460 -3.55 10.93 -2.21
CA SER A 460 -4.19 12.08 -2.86
C SER A 460 -5.71 12.08 -2.67
N TYR A 461 -6.34 10.90 -2.56
CA TYR A 461 -7.74 10.76 -2.14
C TYR A 461 -8.03 11.57 -0.87
N PHE A 462 -7.27 11.34 0.21
CA PHE A 462 -7.49 12.05 1.47
C PHE A 462 -7.16 13.54 1.37
N GLN A 463 -6.14 13.91 0.58
CA GLN A 463 -5.80 15.32 0.33
C GLN A 463 -6.94 16.05 -0.41
N ASN A 464 -7.58 15.37 -1.36
CA ASN A 464 -8.76 15.88 -2.05
C ASN A 464 -9.93 16.10 -1.08
N LEU A 465 -10.19 15.17 -0.16
CA LEU A 465 -11.25 15.37 0.85
C LEU A 465 -11.02 16.61 1.71
N LEU A 466 -9.77 16.89 2.09
CA LEU A 466 -9.40 18.09 2.86
C LEU A 466 -9.56 19.39 2.06
N ALA A 467 -9.61 19.30 0.74
CA ALA A 467 -9.85 20.42 -0.17
C ALA A 467 -11.31 20.51 -0.65
N ASP A 468 -12.24 19.77 -0.02
CA ASP A 468 -13.64 19.62 -0.43
C ASP A 468 -13.81 19.04 -1.86
N ARG A 469 -12.84 18.22 -2.30
CA ARG A 469 -12.77 17.62 -3.64
C ARG A 469 -13.15 16.14 -3.69
N GLY A 470 -13.85 15.61 -2.69
CA GLY A 470 -14.41 14.26 -2.73
C GLY A 470 -15.58 14.15 -3.72
N VAL A 471 -15.54 13.16 -4.61
CA VAL A 471 -16.55 12.97 -5.67
C VAL A 471 -17.89 12.50 -5.10
N LEU A 472 -17.89 11.46 -4.27
CA LEU A 472 -19.12 10.94 -3.66
C LEU A 472 -19.47 11.71 -2.38
N ALA A 473 -20.75 11.73 -2.02
CA ALA A 473 -21.17 12.32 -0.74
C ALA A 473 -20.63 11.49 0.43
N SER A 474 -20.59 10.16 0.28
CA SER A 474 -19.97 9.24 1.26
C SER A 474 -18.48 9.48 1.49
N ASP A 475 -17.77 10.06 0.51
CA ASP A 475 -16.35 10.40 0.68
C ASP A 475 -16.23 11.72 1.42
N GLN A 476 -16.94 12.74 0.93
CA GLN A 476 -16.78 14.09 1.44
C GLN A 476 -17.40 14.28 2.83
N THR A 477 -18.33 13.42 3.23
CA THR A 477 -18.86 13.42 4.60
C THR A 477 -17.78 13.07 5.63
N LEU A 478 -16.70 12.36 5.27
CA LEU A 478 -15.62 11.98 6.19
C LEU A 478 -14.83 13.17 6.76
N THR A 479 -15.02 14.39 6.24
CA THR A 479 -14.44 15.62 6.81
C THR A 479 -15.45 16.47 7.56
N THR A 480 -16.72 16.08 7.58
CA THR A 480 -17.80 16.83 8.26
C THR A 480 -17.90 16.53 9.76
N ASP A 481 -17.37 15.39 10.21
CA ASP A 481 -17.25 15.01 11.62
C ASP A 481 -15.79 15.13 12.10
N ASN A 482 -15.58 15.60 13.32
CA ASN A 482 -14.24 15.89 13.85
C ASN A 482 -13.36 14.64 13.99
N ALA A 483 -13.95 13.49 14.37
CA ALA A 483 -13.19 12.26 14.59
C ALA A 483 -12.71 11.69 13.25
N THR A 484 -13.62 11.54 12.28
CA THR A 484 -13.28 11.08 10.93
C THR A 484 -12.34 12.06 10.21
N ALA A 485 -12.54 13.37 10.35
CA ALA A 485 -11.63 14.38 9.79
C ALA A 485 -10.20 14.28 10.34
N ALA A 486 -10.03 13.89 11.61
CA ALA A 486 -8.70 13.67 12.18
C ALA A 486 -8.00 12.46 11.53
N LEU A 487 -8.74 11.39 11.23
CA LEU A 487 -8.23 10.21 10.55
C LEU A 487 -7.88 10.49 9.09
N VAL A 488 -8.74 11.25 8.37
CA VAL A 488 -8.44 11.73 7.02
C VAL A 488 -7.12 12.51 6.99
N ARG A 489 -6.91 13.44 7.93
CA ARG A 489 -5.65 14.21 8.03
C ARG A 489 -4.43 13.33 8.30
N GLN A 490 -4.55 12.27 9.11
CA GLN A 490 -3.45 11.36 9.38
C GLN A 490 -3.04 10.60 8.12
N ASN A 491 -4.01 10.11 7.35
CA ASN A 491 -3.76 9.35 6.14
C ASN A 491 -3.27 10.26 4.98
N ALA A 492 -3.73 11.52 4.89
CA ALA A 492 -3.42 12.45 3.80
C ALA A 492 -1.92 12.81 3.63
N TYR A 493 -1.13 12.74 4.70
CA TYR A 493 0.27 13.20 4.68
C TYR A 493 1.27 12.12 5.09
N ASN A 494 0.83 10.86 5.21
CA ASN A 494 1.69 9.76 5.60
C ASN A 494 1.33 8.49 4.81
N MET A 495 1.94 8.34 3.63
CA MET A 495 1.73 7.19 2.76
C MET A 495 2.07 5.86 3.44
N TYR A 496 3.14 5.80 4.23
CA TYR A 496 3.51 4.58 4.94
C TYR A 496 2.42 4.15 5.94
N LEU A 497 1.90 5.10 6.72
CA LEU A 497 0.81 4.85 7.66
C LEU A 497 -0.46 4.41 6.94
N PHE A 498 -0.86 5.12 5.89
CA PHE A 498 -2.04 4.77 5.10
C PHE A 498 -1.92 3.36 4.53
N ALA A 499 -0.82 3.05 3.84
CA ALA A 499 -0.63 1.75 3.19
C ALA A 499 -0.59 0.59 4.20
N THR A 500 0.01 0.79 5.38
CA THR A 500 0.03 -0.21 6.46
C THR A 500 -1.38 -0.44 7.01
N LYS A 501 -2.10 0.63 7.37
CA LYS A 501 -3.47 0.53 7.87
C LYS A 501 -4.41 -0.09 6.83
N PHE A 502 -4.22 0.24 5.55
CA PHE A 502 -5.02 -0.29 4.46
C PHE A 502 -4.81 -1.79 4.30
N ALA A 503 -3.57 -2.26 4.34
CA ALA A 503 -3.25 -3.69 4.33
C ALA A 503 -3.91 -4.42 5.52
N ASP A 504 -3.78 -3.89 6.74
CA ASP A 504 -4.39 -4.49 7.94
C ASP A 504 -5.93 -4.51 7.84
N ALA A 505 -6.54 -3.43 7.35
CA ALA A 505 -7.98 -3.33 7.18
C ALA A 505 -8.51 -4.26 6.07
N MET A 506 -7.76 -4.43 4.97
CA MET A 506 -8.07 -5.40 3.92
C MET A 506 -7.98 -6.84 4.42
N LEU A 507 -6.98 -7.16 5.24
CA LEU A 507 -6.86 -8.48 5.87
C LEU A 507 -8.03 -8.77 6.80
N LYS A 508 -8.43 -7.79 7.62
CA LYS A 508 -9.58 -7.92 8.52
C LYS A 508 -10.89 -8.03 7.74
N MET A 509 -11.09 -7.20 6.72
CA MET A 509 -12.24 -7.28 5.83
C MET A 509 -12.33 -8.65 5.16
N GLY A 510 -11.21 -9.17 4.66
CA GLY A 510 -11.12 -10.51 4.09
C GLY A 510 -11.48 -11.63 5.08
N GLY A 511 -11.49 -11.37 6.38
CA GLY A 511 -11.87 -12.35 7.41
C GLY A 511 -13.35 -12.31 7.82
N ILE A 512 -14.19 -11.47 7.19
CA ILE A 512 -15.60 -11.32 7.57
C ILE A 512 -16.38 -12.60 7.21
N GLN A 513 -16.98 -13.23 8.22
CA GLN A 513 -17.99 -14.30 8.10
C GLN A 513 -17.62 -15.40 7.08
N VAL A 514 -16.34 -15.77 7.04
CA VAL A 514 -15.83 -16.75 6.07
C VAL A 514 -16.34 -18.15 6.37
N LEU A 515 -16.62 -18.91 5.31
CA LEU A 515 -16.87 -20.34 5.40
C LEU A 515 -15.54 -21.09 5.40
N THR A 516 -15.35 -22.05 6.32
CA THR A 516 -14.12 -22.85 6.42
C THR A 516 -14.42 -24.32 6.72
N GLY A 517 -13.41 -25.18 6.62
CA GLY A 517 -13.55 -26.60 6.95
C GLY A 517 -14.55 -27.33 6.05
N GLY A 518 -15.65 -27.82 6.64
CA GLY A 518 -16.72 -28.52 5.92
C GLY A 518 -17.82 -27.61 5.37
N ASP A 519 -17.83 -26.33 5.73
CA ASP A 519 -18.92 -25.40 5.38
C ASP A 519 -18.75 -24.87 3.96
N GLY A 520 -19.83 -24.86 3.17
CA GLY A 520 -19.77 -24.46 1.75
C GLY A 520 -19.03 -25.46 0.86
N GLN A 521 -18.55 -25.00 -0.29
CA GLN A 521 -17.95 -25.85 -1.34
C GLN A 521 -16.65 -25.26 -1.92
N ILE A 522 -15.98 -26.02 -2.78
CA ILE A 522 -14.97 -25.48 -3.71
C ILE A 522 -15.61 -25.53 -5.09
N ARG A 523 -16.09 -24.40 -5.59
CA ARG A 523 -16.74 -24.34 -6.91
C ARG A 523 -15.70 -24.57 -7.97
N THR A 524 -16.02 -25.36 -8.99
CA THR A 524 -15.16 -25.54 -10.18
C THR A 524 -15.35 -24.40 -11.19
N ASN A 525 -16.52 -23.77 -11.17
CA ASN A 525 -16.85 -22.58 -11.94
C ASN A 525 -17.37 -21.49 -10.98
N CYS A 526 -16.70 -20.34 -10.91
CA CYS A 526 -17.09 -19.27 -9.98
C CYS A 526 -18.45 -18.63 -10.28
N ARG A 527 -19.08 -18.95 -11.41
CA ARG A 527 -20.41 -18.43 -11.79
C ARG A 527 -21.58 -19.31 -11.37
N ALA A 528 -21.32 -20.55 -10.95
CA ALA A 528 -22.37 -21.51 -10.65
C ALA A 528 -22.02 -22.38 -9.45
N ILE A 529 -23.04 -22.79 -8.70
CA ILE A 529 -22.93 -23.83 -7.66
C ILE A 529 -22.59 -25.17 -8.37
N ASN A 530 -21.78 -26.03 -7.73
CA ASN A 530 -21.40 -27.33 -8.31
C ASN A 530 -22.58 -28.28 -8.53
#